data_AF-A0A957SKU4-F1
#
_entry.id   AF-A0A957SKU4-F1
#
_cell.length_a   1.000
_cell.length_b   1.000
_cell.length_c   1.000
_cell.angle_alpha   90.00
_cell.angle_beta   90.00
_cell.angle_gamma   90.00
#
_symmetry.space_group_name_H-M   'P 1'
#
loop_
_entity.id
_entity.type
_entity.pdbx_description
1 polymer ?
#
loop_
_entity_poly.entity_id
_entity_poly.type
_entity_poly.pdbx_seq_one_letter_code
_entity_poly.pdbx_strand_id
1 'polypeptide(L)'
;ALEQGSTYHGYKNPAARPSLHYEIVDTLEFLEPLPTCRKPGHRVPMTDYNAIMARVNVADWVMRRGVKEIWIWGYHGGVIDLWESNMAGPFGDISNSDRDPHDLPVLAKTYTVYHYNYQRGPSEAVEDHIHQIEAVLRHVDLHLFWDKFVGGHTGDRCGWAHFPPNGERDYDWRNSKQVWTDIEDWRPEGEGQKQLMGCERWRGDSLQWFIYWMQNLPGAHNGLTYRGRPLANWWRFIGDFDTAMHAWRPEIGLCERNRGVDE
;
A
#
# COMPACT_ATOMS: atom_id res chain seq x y z
N ALA A 1 -10.63 -7.88 1.43
CA ALA A 1 -10.34 -6.70 0.59
C ALA A 1 -8.89 -6.74 0.09
N LEU A 2 -7.89 -6.74 0.97
CA LEU A 2 -6.46 -6.73 0.60
C LEU A 2 -6.06 -7.87 -0.34
N GLU A 3 -6.34 -9.13 0.04
CA GLU A 3 -6.05 -10.30 -0.79
C GLU A 3 -6.72 -10.20 -2.18
N GLN A 4 -8.03 -9.93 -2.21
CA GLN A 4 -8.79 -9.72 -3.44
C GLN A 4 -8.22 -8.58 -4.29
N GLY A 5 -7.83 -7.48 -3.66
CA GLY A 5 -7.21 -6.31 -4.29
C GLY A 5 -5.93 -6.68 -5.02
N SER A 6 -5.14 -7.62 -4.49
CA SER A 6 -3.90 -8.08 -5.13
C SER A 6 -4.08 -8.97 -6.37
N THR A 7 -5.33 -9.18 -6.82
CA THR A 7 -5.67 -9.97 -8.01
C THR A 7 -5.69 -9.07 -9.25
N TYR A 8 -4.59 -9.06 -10.01
CA TYR A 8 -4.47 -8.22 -11.21
C TYR A 8 -5.59 -8.49 -12.22
N HIS A 9 -6.37 -7.45 -12.51
CA HIS A 9 -7.57 -7.48 -13.35
C HIS A 9 -8.56 -8.61 -12.99
N GLY A 10 -8.71 -8.92 -11.70
CA GLY A 10 -9.63 -9.98 -11.22
C GLY A 10 -11.08 -9.77 -11.66
N TYR A 11 -11.50 -8.52 -11.86
CA TYR A 11 -12.82 -8.17 -12.39
C TYR A 11 -12.98 -8.48 -13.90
N LYS A 12 -11.90 -8.71 -14.66
CA LYS A 12 -11.92 -9.15 -16.07
C LYS A 12 -11.66 -10.64 -16.24
N ASN A 13 -10.81 -11.21 -15.39
CA ASN A 13 -10.38 -12.59 -15.48
C ASN A 13 -10.68 -13.35 -14.18
N PRO A 14 -11.78 -14.12 -14.12
CA PRO A 14 -12.14 -14.91 -12.95
C PRO A 14 -11.12 -16.01 -12.58
N ALA A 15 -10.22 -16.37 -13.50
CA ALA A 15 -9.15 -17.34 -13.25
C ALA A 15 -7.86 -16.69 -12.70
N ALA A 16 -7.78 -15.36 -12.67
CA ALA A 16 -6.66 -14.65 -12.06
C ALA A 16 -6.59 -14.97 -10.56
N ARG A 17 -5.36 -15.12 -10.05
CA ARG A 17 -5.11 -15.41 -8.63
C ARG A 17 -4.54 -14.16 -7.94
N PRO A 18 -4.82 -13.98 -6.64
CA PRO A 18 -4.21 -12.91 -5.87
C PRO A 18 -2.69 -13.10 -5.80
N SER A 19 -1.95 -11.98 -5.80
CA SER A 19 -0.49 -11.99 -5.64
C SER A 19 -0.07 -12.13 -4.18
N LEU A 20 -0.95 -11.73 -3.25
CA LEU A 20 -0.76 -11.84 -1.81
C LEU A 20 -1.72 -12.88 -1.24
N HIS A 21 -1.34 -13.47 -0.10
CA HIS A 21 -2.21 -14.30 0.71
C HIS A 21 -2.09 -13.82 2.16
N TYR A 22 -3.23 -13.57 2.80
CA TYR A 22 -3.25 -13.06 4.18
C TYR A 22 -3.68 -14.16 5.14
N GLU A 23 -2.85 -14.40 6.16
CA GLU A 23 -3.13 -15.33 7.24
C GLU A 23 -2.98 -14.61 8.59
N ILE A 24 -4.02 -14.69 9.43
CA ILE A 24 -3.93 -14.20 10.80
C ILE A 24 -3.18 -15.27 11.62
N VAL A 25 -1.94 -14.95 11.98
CA VAL A 25 -1.09 -15.86 12.76
C VAL A 25 -1.58 -15.98 14.21
N ASP A 26 -2.04 -14.87 14.80
CA ASP A 26 -2.50 -14.81 16.18
C ASP A 26 -3.21 -13.47 16.46
N THR A 27 -3.86 -13.37 17.61
CA THR A 27 -4.51 -12.14 18.09
C THR A 27 -4.21 -11.92 19.57
N LEU A 28 -3.76 -10.72 19.91
CA LEU A 28 -3.50 -10.31 21.29
C LEU A 28 -4.50 -9.23 21.70
N GLU A 29 -5.08 -9.36 22.89
CA GLU A 29 -6.02 -8.38 23.43
C GLU A 29 -5.49 -7.80 24.75
N PHE A 30 -5.57 -6.47 24.86
CA PHE A 30 -5.19 -5.73 26.05
C PHE A 30 -6.29 -4.73 26.39
N LEU A 31 -6.93 -4.91 27.55
CA LEU A 31 -8.02 -4.07 28.02
C LEU A 31 -7.48 -2.96 28.93
N GLU A 32 -6.74 -2.03 28.34
CA GLU A 32 -6.12 -0.91 29.03
C GLU A 32 -5.92 0.29 28.09
N PRO A 33 -5.58 1.49 28.61
CA PRO A 33 -5.26 2.63 27.77
C PRO A 33 -4.05 2.36 26.87
N LEU A 34 -4.08 2.90 25.64
CA LEU A 34 -2.93 2.83 24.74
C LEU A 34 -1.70 3.51 25.38
N PRO A 35 -0.51 2.89 25.30
CA PRO A 35 0.73 3.57 25.63
C PRO A 35 0.87 4.84 24.80
N THR A 36 1.30 5.94 25.44
CA THR A 36 1.44 7.24 24.79
C THR A 36 2.76 7.91 25.09
N CYS A 37 3.24 8.69 24.13
CA CYS A 37 4.41 9.54 24.27
C CYS A 37 4.07 10.97 23.81
N ARG A 38 4.86 11.95 24.26
CA ARG A 38 4.73 13.32 23.78
C ARG A 38 5.48 13.46 22.45
N LYS A 39 4.77 13.85 21.39
CA LYS A 39 5.38 14.22 20.10
C LYS A 39 5.27 15.74 19.87
N PRO A 40 6.39 16.44 19.64
CA PRO A 40 6.33 17.86 19.28
C PRO A 40 5.49 18.12 18.03
N GLY A 41 4.69 19.18 18.02
CA GLY A 41 3.79 19.53 16.90
C GLY A 41 2.39 18.91 16.99
N HIS A 42 2.17 17.93 17.87
CA HIS A 42 0.87 17.29 18.06
C HIS A 42 0.10 17.90 19.23
N ARG A 43 -1.23 18.02 19.08
CA ARG A 43 -2.11 18.64 20.10
C ARG A 43 -2.47 17.66 21.22
N VAL A 44 -2.42 16.38 20.91
CA VAL A 44 -2.68 15.27 21.84
C VAL A 44 -1.46 14.35 21.85
N PRO A 45 -1.32 13.47 22.86
CA PRO A 45 -0.23 12.50 22.88
C PRO A 45 -0.25 11.61 21.64
N MET A 46 0.93 11.19 21.19
CA MET A 46 1.08 10.19 20.13
C MET A 46 1.06 8.80 20.74
N THR A 47 0.60 7.81 19.99
CA THR A 47 0.74 6.39 20.35
C THR A 47 2.21 6.02 20.47
N ASP A 48 2.61 5.40 21.58
CA ASP A 48 3.98 4.91 21.78
C ASP A 48 4.13 3.49 21.20
N TYR A 49 4.49 3.43 19.92
CA TYR A 49 4.68 2.16 19.23
C TYR A 49 5.81 1.32 19.84
N ASN A 50 6.91 1.92 20.30
CA ASN A 50 7.97 1.16 20.96
C ASN A 50 7.49 0.45 22.22
N ALA A 51 6.69 1.13 23.05
CA ALA A 51 6.10 0.51 24.23
C ALA A 51 5.21 -0.69 23.86
N ILE A 52 4.38 -0.56 22.82
CA ILE A 52 3.54 -1.66 22.32
C ILE A 52 4.40 -2.80 21.78
N MET A 53 5.37 -2.50 20.91
CA MET A 53 6.26 -3.50 20.28
C MET A 53 7.12 -4.24 21.31
N ALA A 54 7.61 -3.55 22.35
CA ALA A 54 8.34 -4.15 23.44
C ALA A 54 7.45 -5.09 24.26
N ARG A 55 6.22 -4.66 24.58
CA ARG A 55 5.25 -5.47 25.35
C ARG A 55 4.92 -6.79 24.66
N VAL A 56 4.70 -6.79 23.36
CA VAL A 56 4.36 -8.00 22.59
C VAL A 56 5.58 -8.81 22.17
N ASN A 57 6.79 -8.34 22.48
CA ASN A 57 8.06 -8.92 22.02
C ASN A 57 8.08 -9.09 20.49
N VAL A 58 7.92 -7.98 19.75
CA VAL A 58 7.81 -7.97 18.28
C VAL A 58 8.90 -8.77 17.56
N ALA A 59 10.11 -8.82 18.13
CA ALA A 59 11.22 -9.58 17.56
C ALA A 59 10.93 -11.08 17.43
N ASP A 60 10.19 -11.70 18.36
CA ASP A 60 9.79 -13.11 18.23
C ASP A 60 8.83 -13.32 17.04
N TRP A 61 7.82 -12.46 16.93
CA TRP A 61 6.83 -12.49 15.85
C TRP A 61 7.46 -12.36 14.47
N VAL A 62 8.29 -11.33 14.30
CA VAL A 62 8.89 -11.03 12.99
C VAL A 62 10.03 -11.99 12.67
N MET A 63 10.96 -12.20 13.60
CA MET A 63 12.17 -12.96 13.31
C MET A 63 11.93 -14.47 13.28
N ARG A 64 11.15 -15.00 14.25
CA ARG A 64 10.94 -16.44 14.42
C ARG A 64 9.65 -16.93 13.79
N ARG A 65 8.54 -16.20 13.97
CA ARG A 65 7.22 -16.60 13.41
C ARG A 65 6.98 -16.11 11.98
N GLY A 66 7.81 -15.20 11.48
CA GLY A 66 7.72 -14.71 10.10
C GLY A 66 6.58 -13.72 9.85
N VAL A 67 6.06 -13.07 10.89
CA VAL A 67 5.04 -12.03 10.75
C VAL A 67 5.62 -10.83 10.00
N LYS A 68 4.90 -10.38 8.97
CA LYS A 68 5.26 -9.22 8.14
C LYS A 68 4.46 -7.96 8.46
N GLU A 69 3.26 -8.14 9.03
CA GLU A 69 2.36 -7.04 9.36
C GLU A 69 1.81 -7.18 10.77
N ILE A 70 1.70 -6.07 11.48
CA ILE A 70 1.13 -5.97 12.82
C ILE A 70 0.00 -4.96 12.77
N TRP A 71 -1.21 -5.39 13.11
CA TRP A 71 -2.41 -4.57 13.02
C TRP A 71 -2.87 -4.20 14.42
N ILE A 72 -2.73 -2.92 14.78
CA ILE A 72 -3.18 -2.37 16.06
C ILE A 72 -4.60 -1.85 15.86
N TRP A 73 -5.54 -2.37 16.64
CA TRP A 73 -6.90 -1.82 16.72
C TRP A 73 -7.02 -0.99 18.00
N GLY A 74 -7.18 0.33 17.84
CA GLY A 74 -7.19 1.28 18.96
C GLY A 74 -8.24 2.38 18.80
N TYR A 75 -8.47 3.14 19.88
CA TYR A 75 -9.16 4.43 19.77
C TYR A 75 -8.18 5.48 19.32
N HIS A 76 -8.67 6.45 18.54
CA HIS A 76 -7.91 7.63 18.18
C HIS A 76 -8.81 8.79 17.76
N GLY A 77 -8.18 9.94 17.51
CA GLY A 77 -8.86 11.16 17.10
C GLY A 77 -9.19 12.06 18.28
N GLY A 78 -8.56 13.24 18.32
CA GLY A 78 -8.84 14.28 19.31
C GLY A 78 -8.43 13.96 20.76
N VAL A 79 -7.98 12.74 21.05
CA VAL A 79 -7.47 12.31 22.38
C VAL A 79 -6.12 11.62 22.32
N ILE A 80 -5.80 10.99 21.19
CA ILE A 80 -4.51 10.36 20.88
C ILE A 80 -4.30 10.43 19.36
N ASP A 81 -3.07 10.75 18.96
CA ASP A 81 -2.62 10.77 17.57
C ASP A 81 -1.88 9.46 17.23
N LEU A 82 -1.77 9.18 15.92
CA LEU A 82 -1.14 7.99 15.39
C LEU A 82 -0.55 8.22 13.99
N TRP A 83 0.01 7.14 13.45
CA TRP A 83 0.42 6.98 12.07
C TRP A 83 -0.39 5.82 11.49
N GLU A 84 -0.98 6.04 10.32
CA GLU A 84 -1.80 5.05 9.61
C GLU A 84 -0.98 3.79 9.30
N SER A 85 0.28 3.99 8.92
CA SER A 85 1.26 2.92 8.76
C SER A 85 2.66 3.35 9.15
N ASN A 86 3.44 2.41 9.63
CA ASN A 86 4.83 2.60 10.00
C ASN A 86 5.65 1.33 9.75
N MET A 87 6.84 1.45 9.19
CA MET A 87 7.60 0.35 8.60
C MET A 87 9.06 0.41 9.07
N ALA A 88 9.56 -0.71 9.55
CA ALA A 88 10.92 -0.82 10.06
C ALA A 88 11.61 -2.09 9.58
N GLY A 89 12.91 -1.99 9.26
CA GLY A 89 13.71 -3.11 8.76
C GLY A 89 15.11 -2.69 8.30
N PRO A 90 15.88 -3.63 7.73
CA PRO A 90 17.26 -3.37 7.30
C PRO A 90 17.38 -2.39 6.12
N PHE A 91 16.28 -2.07 5.44
CA PHE A 91 16.23 -1.13 4.31
C PHE A 91 15.76 0.29 4.72
N GLY A 92 15.64 0.55 6.01
CA GLY A 92 15.20 1.83 6.55
C GLY A 92 13.68 1.97 6.65
N ASP A 93 13.25 3.21 6.87
CA ASP A 93 11.85 3.57 7.09
C ASP A 93 11.22 4.09 5.79
N ILE A 94 10.22 3.36 5.29
CA ILE A 94 9.47 3.68 4.06
C ILE A 94 7.98 3.76 4.40
N SER A 95 7.67 4.51 5.44
CA SER A 95 6.31 4.63 5.97
C SER A 95 5.50 5.73 5.30
N ASN A 96 4.18 5.60 5.39
CA ASN A 96 3.25 6.75 5.37
C ASN A 96 3.14 7.37 6.78
N SER A 97 4.27 7.91 7.24
CA SER A 97 4.42 8.60 8.53
C SER A 97 5.48 9.71 8.41
N ASP A 98 5.92 10.27 9.54
CA ASP A 98 7.07 11.19 9.58
C ASP A 98 8.43 10.50 9.38
N ARG A 99 8.44 9.17 9.26
CA ARG A 99 9.62 8.32 9.02
C ARG A 99 10.71 8.47 10.09
N ASP A 100 10.29 8.51 11.35
CA ASP A 100 11.18 8.63 12.50
C ASP A 100 11.87 7.28 12.77
N PRO A 101 13.20 7.13 12.56
CA PRO A 101 13.88 5.84 12.68
C PRO A 101 13.94 5.30 14.12
N HIS A 102 13.37 6.01 15.10
CA HIS A 102 13.33 5.62 16.50
C HIS A 102 11.93 5.27 16.99
N ASP A 103 10.89 5.31 16.16
CA ASP A 103 9.52 5.07 16.61
C ASP A 103 9.11 3.58 16.52
N LEU A 104 9.91 2.74 15.87
CA LEU A 104 9.79 1.29 15.86
C LEU A 104 11.14 0.58 16.09
N PRO A 105 11.14 -0.63 16.68
CA PRO A 105 12.34 -1.46 16.73
C PRO A 105 12.83 -1.87 15.33
N VAL A 106 14.06 -1.49 14.98
CA VAL A 106 14.69 -1.95 13.73
C VAL A 106 15.17 -3.40 13.88
N LEU A 107 14.57 -4.30 13.11
CA LEU A 107 14.89 -5.74 13.09
C LEU A 107 15.65 -6.12 11.82
N ALA A 108 16.20 -7.33 11.78
CA ALA A 108 16.90 -7.85 10.59
C ALA A 108 15.95 -8.35 9.47
N LYS A 109 14.64 -8.33 9.71
CA LYS A 109 13.59 -8.54 8.71
C LYS A 109 12.64 -7.35 8.74
N THR A 110 12.18 -6.92 7.58
CA THR A 110 11.24 -5.80 7.50
C THR A 110 9.83 -6.21 7.91
N TYR A 111 9.15 -5.32 8.63
CA TYR A 111 7.73 -5.45 8.99
C TYR A 111 7.04 -4.08 8.97
N THR A 112 5.72 -4.11 8.80
CA THR A 112 4.85 -2.93 8.80
C THR A 112 3.86 -3.01 9.95
N VAL A 113 3.66 -1.90 10.65
CA VAL A 113 2.64 -1.69 11.67
C VAL A 113 1.55 -0.81 11.07
N TYR A 114 0.30 -1.25 11.16
CA TYR A 114 -0.87 -0.44 10.82
C TYR A 114 -1.65 -0.12 12.09
N HIS A 115 -2.20 1.09 12.19
CA HIS A 115 -2.96 1.51 13.37
C HIS A 115 -4.39 1.94 13.01
N TYR A 116 -5.31 1.01 13.16
CA TYR A 116 -6.72 1.18 12.83
C TYR A 116 -7.53 1.80 13.96
N ASN A 117 -8.57 2.56 13.57
CA ASN A 117 -9.63 2.96 14.49
C ASN A 117 -10.66 1.85 14.62
N TYR A 118 -10.90 1.32 15.83
CA TYR A 118 -12.01 0.39 16.02
C TYR A 118 -13.40 1.05 15.91
N GLN A 119 -13.49 2.39 15.89
CA GLN A 119 -14.72 3.16 15.69
C GLN A 119 -15.02 3.43 14.20
N ARG A 120 -14.13 3.02 13.29
CA ARG A 120 -14.25 3.22 11.84
C ARG A 120 -14.46 1.88 11.13
N GLY A 121 -14.67 1.93 9.83
CA GLY A 121 -15.02 0.76 9.03
C GLY A 121 -13.82 0.13 8.33
N PRO A 122 -14.07 -0.96 7.59
CA PRO A 122 -13.05 -1.60 6.76
C PRO A 122 -12.50 -0.70 5.65
N SER A 123 -13.24 0.34 5.23
CA SER A 123 -12.75 1.27 4.21
C SER A 123 -11.52 2.01 4.70
N GLU A 124 -11.60 2.63 5.89
CA GLU A 124 -10.48 3.38 6.47
C GLU A 124 -9.30 2.46 6.78
N ALA A 125 -9.55 1.25 7.30
CA ALA A 125 -8.47 0.29 7.53
C ALA A 125 -7.76 -0.15 6.23
N VAL A 126 -8.47 -0.23 5.11
CA VAL A 126 -7.86 -0.52 3.80
C VAL A 126 -7.13 0.71 3.25
N GLU A 127 -7.62 1.91 3.49
CA GLU A 127 -6.96 3.16 3.08
C GLU A 127 -5.55 3.28 3.66
N ASP A 128 -5.36 2.93 4.94
CA ASP A 128 -4.02 2.86 5.57
C ASP A 128 -3.05 1.96 4.78
N HIS A 129 -3.53 0.83 4.24
CA HIS A 129 -2.74 -0.04 3.38
C HIS A 129 -2.47 0.58 2.01
N ILE A 130 -3.44 1.27 1.41
CA ILE A 130 -3.24 1.96 0.13
C ILE A 130 -2.12 2.99 0.27
N HIS A 131 -2.12 3.78 1.34
CA HIS A 131 -1.07 4.76 1.58
C HIS A 131 0.32 4.12 1.78
N GLN A 132 0.39 2.98 2.46
CA GLN A 132 1.66 2.27 2.60
C GLN A 132 2.13 1.67 1.27
N ILE A 133 1.22 1.12 0.46
CA ILE A 133 1.52 0.65 -0.90
C ILE A 133 2.07 1.81 -1.74
N GLU A 134 1.44 2.98 -1.68
CA GLU A 134 1.91 4.19 -2.36
C GLU A 134 3.31 4.60 -1.89
N ALA A 135 3.56 4.61 -0.58
CA ALA A 135 4.86 4.95 -0.01
C ALA A 135 5.96 4.02 -0.52
N VAL A 136 5.71 2.70 -0.53
CA VAL A 136 6.64 1.68 -1.00
C VAL A 136 6.88 1.81 -2.52
N LEU A 137 5.83 1.85 -3.33
CA LEU A 137 5.98 1.92 -4.80
C LEU A 137 6.64 3.24 -5.24
N ARG A 138 6.32 4.35 -4.56
CA ARG A 138 6.97 5.64 -4.79
C ARG A 138 8.44 5.64 -4.39
N HIS A 139 8.81 4.91 -3.35
CA HIS A 139 10.22 4.73 -2.96
C HIS A 139 10.99 3.91 -4.00
N VAL A 140 10.38 2.82 -4.49
CA VAL A 140 11.01 1.90 -5.45
C VAL A 140 11.19 2.54 -6.83
N ASP A 141 10.18 3.28 -7.32
CA ASP A 141 10.24 3.99 -8.60
C ASP A 141 9.22 5.14 -8.64
N LEU A 142 9.64 6.31 -8.15
CA LEU A 142 8.81 7.53 -8.13
C LEU A 142 8.22 7.86 -9.50
N HIS A 143 9.02 7.78 -10.56
CA HIS A 143 8.57 8.26 -11.87
C HIS A 143 7.57 7.30 -12.51
N LEU A 144 7.86 5.99 -12.49
CA LEU A 144 6.95 5.01 -13.08
C LEU A 144 5.65 4.88 -12.27
N PHE A 145 5.73 4.96 -10.95
CA PHE A 145 4.53 4.89 -10.11
C PHE A 145 3.74 6.20 -10.12
N TRP A 146 4.33 7.31 -9.66
CA TRP A 146 3.58 8.54 -9.42
C TRP A 146 3.23 9.29 -10.69
N ASP A 147 4.21 9.50 -11.57
CA ASP A 147 3.99 10.33 -12.76
C ASP A 147 3.26 9.53 -13.86
N LYS A 148 3.62 8.26 -14.04
CA LYS A 148 3.10 7.43 -15.14
C LYS A 148 1.88 6.59 -14.78
N PHE A 149 1.83 5.95 -13.61
CA PHE A 149 0.69 5.11 -13.20
C PHE A 149 -0.43 5.95 -12.59
N VAL A 150 -0.17 6.66 -11.49
CA VAL A 150 -1.17 7.51 -10.83
C VAL A 150 -1.61 8.65 -11.76
N GLY A 151 -0.65 9.31 -12.41
CA GLY A 151 -0.91 10.50 -13.24
C GLY A 151 -0.80 11.80 -12.47
N GLY A 152 0.11 11.87 -11.48
CA GLY A 152 0.33 13.06 -10.67
C GLY A 152 -0.73 13.27 -9.58
N HIS A 153 -0.75 14.48 -9.00
CA HIS A 153 -1.54 14.76 -7.78
C HIS A 153 -3.05 14.61 -7.96
N THR A 154 -3.57 14.91 -9.15
CA THR A 154 -4.99 14.77 -9.48
C THR A 154 -5.37 13.36 -9.91
N GLY A 155 -4.42 12.44 -10.03
CA GLY A 155 -4.71 11.05 -10.39
C GLY A 155 -5.20 10.86 -11.82
N ASP A 156 -4.76 11.71 -12.76
CA ASP A 156 -5.30 11.83 -14.13
C ASP A 156 -5.27 10.54 -14.97
N ARG A 157 -4.56 9.51 -14.50
CA ARG A 157 -4.51 8.19 -15.15
C ARG A 157 -5.25 7.15 -14.33
N CYS A 158 -4.54 6.48 -13.42
CA CYS A 158 -5.10 5.37 -12.64
C CYS A 158 -5.64 5.80 -11.27
N GLY A 159 -5.50 7.07 -10.88
CA GLY A 159 -5.90 7.51 -9.54
C GLY A 159 -4.99 7.00 -8.43
N TRP A 160 -5.36 7.29 -7.19
CA TRP A 160 -4.66 6.94 -5.95
C TRP A 160 -5.62 6.94 -4.75
N ALA A 161 -5.10 6.83 -3.53
CA ALA A 161 -5.87 6.71 -2.29
C ALA A 161 -6.94 7.78 -2.09
N HIS A 162 -6.72 9.01 -2.58
CA HIS A 162 -7.66 10.12 -2.39
C HIS A 162 -8.47 10.49 -3.65
N PHE A 163 -7.96 10.14 -4.84
CA PHE A 163 -8.56 10.53 -6.11
C PHE A 163 -8.79 9.32 -7.01
N PRO A 164 -10.05 8.98 -7.34
CA PRO A 164 -10.32 8.16 -8.51
C PRO A 164 -10.04 9.00 -9.78
N PRO A 165 -9.93 8.40 -10.98
CA PRO A 165 -9.60 9.13 -12.20
C PRO A 165 -10.55 10.28 -12.55
N ASN A 166 -11.78 10.26 -12.01
CA ASN A 166 -12.78 11.30 -12.22
C ASN A 166 -12.98 12.22 -11.00
N GLY A 167 -12.16 12.10 -9.95
CA GLY A 167 -12.27 12.92 -8.76
C GLY A 167 -11.84 14.36 -9.03
N GLU A 168 -12.56 15.33 -8.44
CA GLU A 168 -12.21 16.75 -8.55
C GLU A 168 -11.75 17.36 -7.22
N ARG A 169 -11.75 16.55 -6.14
CA ARG A 169 -11.27 16.87 -4.79
C ARG A 169 -10.95 15.58 -4.03
N ASP A 170 -10.30 15.70 -2.87
CA ASP A 170 -10.04 14.55 -2.01
C ASP A 170 -11.34 13.80 -1.64
N TYR A 171 -11.27 12.47 -1.69
CA TYR A 171 -12.33 11.55 -1.31
C TYR A 171 -13.61 11.63 -2.16
N ASP A 172 -13.47 12.04 -3.43
CA ASP A 172 -14.60 12.28 -4.33
C ASP A 172 -15.17 11.01 -4.98
N TRP A 173 -15.38 9.96 -4.17
CA TRP A 173 -15.78 8.62 -4.60
C TRP A 173 -17.09 8.60 -5.35
N ARG A 174 -18.01 9.53 -5.06
CA ARG A 174 -19.37 9.56 -5.61
C ARG A 174 -19.51 10.46 -6.83
N ASN A 175 -18.41 10.95 -7.38
CA ASN A 175 -18.47 11.81 -8.55
C ASN A 175 -19.00 11.04 -9.77
N SER A 176 -20.18 11.43 -10.28
CA SER A 176 -20.80 10.77 -11.43
C SER A 176 -20.26 11.24 -12.78
N LYS A 177 -19.31 12.20 -12.79
CA LYS A 177 -18.67 12.69 -14.01
C LYS A 177 -17.94 11.53 -14.71
N GLN A 178 -18.20 11.41 -16.00
CA GLN A 178 -17.54 10.44 -16.84
C GLN A 178 -16.25 11.03 -17.41
N VAL A 179 -15.15 10.30 -17.32
CA VAL A 179 -13.83 10.70 -17.86
C VAL A 179 -13.23 9.60 -18.71
N TRP A 180 -12.38 9.97 -19.66
CA TRP A 180 -11.60 9.02 -20.44
C TRP A 180 -10.35 8.61 -19.66
N THR A 181 -10.35 7.40 -19.11
CA THR A 181 -9.22 6.83 -18.36
C THR A 181 -8.79 5.51 -18.99
N ASP A 182 -7.49 5.22 -18.94
CA ASP A 182 -6.92 3.95 -19.37
C ASP A 182 -6.58 3.02 -18.20
N ILE A 183 -7.10 3.26 -16.98
CA ILE A 183 -6.77 2.49 -15.77
C ILE A 183 -6.82 0.96 -15.96
N GLU A 184 -7.72 0.45 -16.79
CA GLU A 184 -7.87 -0.99 -17.01
C GLU A 184 -7.10 -1.57 -18.21
N ASP A 185 -6.41 -0.74 -18.98
CA ASP A 185 -5.44 -1.13 -20.02
C ASP A 185 -4.20 -0.23 -19.92
N TRP A 186 -3.83 0.15 -18.69
CA TRP A 186 -2.80 1.14 -18.48
C TRP A 186 -1.48 0.66 -19.07
N ARG A 187 -0.85 1.53 -19.87
CA ARG A 187 0.50 1.31 -20.41
C ARG A 187 1.42 2.46 -19.98
N PRO A 188 2.64 2.18 -19.51
CA PRO A 188 3.60 3.20 -19.11
C PRO A 188 3.84 4.29 -20.16
N GLU A 189 3.81 3.93 -21.45
CA GLU A 189 4.07 4.85 -22.56
C GLU A 189 2.83 5.64 -23.03
N GLY A 190 1.65 5.42 -22.44
CA GLY A 190 0.44 6.18 -22.77
C GLY A 190 -0.42 5.57 -23.88
N GLU A 191 -0.09 4.37 -24.33
CA GLU A 191 -0.76 3.67 -25.44
C GLU A 191 -1.95 2.80 -25.01
N GLY A 192 -2.32 2.86 -23.72
CA GLY A 192 -3.45 2.10 -23.18
C GLY A 192 -4.77 2.54 -23.79
N GLN A 193 -5.67 1.59 -24.05
CA GLN A 193 -7.01 1.90 -24.52
C GLN A 193 -7.79 2.63 -23.42
N LYS A 194 -8.16 3.87 -23.71
CA LYS A 194 -9.05 4.65 -22.84
C LYS A 194 -10.48 4.20 -22.98
N GLN A 195 -11.19 4.17 -21.86
CA GLN A 195 -12.63 3.99 -21.80
C GLN A 195 -13.28 5.11 -21.01
N LEU A 196 -14.53 5.40 -21.36
CA LEU A 196 -15.35 6.35 -20.62
C LEU A 196 -15.83 5.68 -19.32
N MET A 197 -15.47 6.27 -18.17
CA MET A 197 -15.73 5.68 -16.85
C MET A 197 -16.09 6.75 -15.82
N GLY A 198 -16.89 6.36 -14.82
CA GLY A 198 -17.21 7.16 -13.64
C GLY A 198 -17.46 6.30 -12.40
N CYS A 199 -18.02 6.89 -11.34
CA CYS A 199 -18.12 6.25 -10.02
C CYS A 199 -18.90 4.94 -9.95
N GLU A 200 -19.74 4.68 -10.94
CA GLU A 200 -20.52 3.47 -11.14
C GLU A 200 -19.62 2.23 -11.20
N ARG A 201 -18.37 2.38 -11.66
CA ARG A 201 -17.39 1.30 -11.70
C ARG A 201 -17.03 0.77 -10.31
N TRP A 202 -16.99 1.64 -9.30
CA TRP A 202 -16.78 1.31 -7.89
C TRP A 202 -18.01 1.63 -7.03
N ARG A 203 -19.19 1.78 -7.66
CA ARG A 203 -20.50 2.04 -7.01
C ARG A 203 -20.51 3.25 -6.06
N GLY A 204 -19.66 4.24 -6.28
CA GLY A 204 -19.54 5.40 -5.40
C GLY A 204 -19.05 5.07 -3.98
N ASP A 205 -18.43 3.91 -3.79
CA ASP A 205 -17.96 3.40 -2.50
C ASP A 205 -16.43 3.36 -2.46
N SER A 206 -15.85 3.87 -1.37
CA SER A 206 -14.40 3.98 -1.19
C SER A 206 -13.72 2.61 -1.08
N LEU A 207 -14.31 1.66 -0.35
CA LEU A 207 -13.74 0.33 -0.22
C LEU A 207 -13.74 -0.40 -1.57
N GLN A 208 -14.81 -0.27 -2.35
CA GLN A 208 -14.84 -0.81 -3.71
C GLN A 208 -13.83 -0.10 -4.63
N TRP A 209 -13.64 1.21 -4.48
CA TRP A 209 -12.59 1.95 -5.19
C TRP A 209 -11.21 1.40 -4.86
N PHE A 210 -10.87 1.22 -3.57
CA PHE A 210 -9.57 0.70 -3.15
C PHE A 210 -9.31 -0.70 -3.68
N ILE A 211 -10.30 -1.60 -3.60
CA ILE A 211 -10.19 -2.95 -4.19
C ILE A 211 -9.94 -2.85 -5.71
N TYR A 212 -10.73 -2.03 -6.40
CA TYR A 212 -10.60 -1.86 -7.84
C TYR A 212 -9.25 -1.24 -8.24
N TRP A 213 -8.78 -0.22 -7.53
CA TRP A 213 -7.48 0.42 -7.75
C TRP A 213 -6.33 -0.57 -7.56
N MET A 214 -6.33 -1.33 -6.46
CA MET A 214 -5.35 -2.40 -6.23
C MET A 214 -5.35 -3.41 -7.37
N GLN A 215 -6.53 -3.81 -7.88
CA GLN A 215 -6.61 -4.77 -8.99
C GLN A 215 -6.03 -4.23 -10.31
N ASN A 216 -5.74 -2.94 -10.42
CA ASN A 216 -5.08 -2.34 -11.59
C ASN A 216 -3.57 -2.13 -11.39
N LEU A 217 -3.02 -2.35 -10.20
CA LEU A 217 -1.56 -2.38 -10.00
C LEU A 217 -0.95 -3.59 -10.72
N PRO A 218 0.12 -3.43 -11.54
CA PRO A 218 0.78 -4.52 -12.25
C PRO A 218 1.12 -5.72 -11.35
N GLY A 219 0.33 -6.79 -11.48
CA GLY A 219 0.51 -8.02 -10.71
C GLY A 219 1.20 -9.14 -11.48
N ALA A 220 1.02 -10.38 -11.00
CA ALA A 220 1.53 -11.55 -11.70
C ALA A 220 1.00 -11.64 -13.15
N HIS A 221 1.88 -11.97 -14.09
CA HIS A 221 1.54 -12.12 -15.52
C HIS A 221 0.90 -10.87 -16.16
N ASN A 222 1.27 -9.67 -15.70
CA ASN A 222 0.71 -8.42 -16.23
C ASN A 222 0.96 -8.19 -17.73
N GLY A 223 2.06 -8.73 -18.29
CA GLY A 223 2.38 -8.62 -19.71
C GLY A 223 2.76 -7.21 -20.19
N LEU A 224 3.02 -6.29 -19.25
CA LEU A 224 3.37 -4.91 -19.53
C LEU A 224 4.87 -4.74 -19.71
N THR A 225 5.26 -3.72 -20.46
CA THR A 225 6.65 -3.30 -20.61
C THR A 225 6.78 -1.79 -20.43
N TYR A 226 7.95 -1.36 -19.97
CA TYR A 226 8.35 0.04 -19.91
C TYR A 226 9.76 0.17 -20.49
N ARG A 227 9.95 1.05 -21.48
CA ARG A 227 11.24 1.23 -22.18
C ARG A 227 11.89 -0.10 -22.63
N GLY A 228 11.06 -1.01 -23.15
CA GLY A 228 11.48 -2.32 -23.64
C GLY A 228 11.79 -3.37 -22.56
N ARG A 229 11.60 -3.05 -21.27
CA ARG A 229 11.76 -4.00 -20.16
C ARG A 229 10.40 -4.47 -19.63
N PRO A 230 10.21 -5.77 -19.35
CA PRO A 230 8.99 -6.25 -18.69
C PRO A 230 8.79 -5.58 -17.32
N LEU A 231 7.55 -5.26 -16.96
CA LEU A 231 7.25 -4.81 -15.60
C LEU A 231 7.25 -5.99 -14.63
N ALA A 232 7.78 -5.76 -13.43
CA ALA A 232 7.71 -6.75 -12.36
C ALA A 232 6.29 -6.93 -11.85
N ASN A 233 6.03 -8.02 -11.11
CA ASN A 233 4.89 -8.06 -10.21
C ASN A 233 5.13 -7.08 -9.05
N TRP A 234 4.45 -5.94 -9.03
CA TRP A 234 4.65 -4.88 -8.03
C TRP A 234 4.30 -5.34 -6.61
N TRP A 235 3.36 -6.29 -6.48
CA TRP A 235 2.98 -6.87 -5.19
C TRP A 235 4.13 -7.59 -4.47
N ARG A 236 5.22 -7.94 -5.17
CA ARG A 236 6.41 -8.52 -4.53
C ARG A 236 7.05 -7.56 -3.52
N PHE A 237 6.94 -6.24 -3.74
CA PHE A 237 7.46 -5.23 -2.82
C PHE A 237 6.57 -5.07 -1.59
N ILE A 238 5.37 -5.64 -1.58
CA ILE A 238 4.48 -5.66 -0.42
C ILE A 238 4.60 -7.01 0.29
N GLY A 239 4.45 -8.12 -0.45
CA GLY A 239 4.43 -9.46 0.11
C GLY A 239 5.81 -10.02 0.51
N ASP A 240 6.89 -9.64 -0.19
CA ASP A 240 8.24 -10.10 0.13
C ASP A 240 9.29 -9.01 -0.09
N PHE A 241 9.10 -7.91 0.64
CA PHE A 241 9.87 -6.68 0.51
C PHE A 241 11.39 -6.90 0.61
N ASP A 242 11.89 -7.66 1.59
CA ASP A 242 13.34 -7.86 1.78
C ASP A 242 14.00 -8.53 0.57
N THR A 243 13.39 -9.61 0.08
CA THR A 243 13.84 -10.30 -1.13
C THR A 243 13.77 -9.36 -2.33
N ALA A 244 12.67 -8.62 -2.47
CA ALA A 244 12.46 -7.68 -3.56
C ALA A 244 13.53 -6.57 -3.56
N MET A 245 13.89 -6.02 -2.40
CA MET A 245 14.86 -4.95 -2.23
C MET A 245 16.31 -5.42 -2.37
N HIS A 246 16.66 -6.63 -1.92
CA HIS A 246 17.98 -7.20 -2.21
C HIS A 246 18.22 -7.36 -3.72
N ALA A 247 17.18 -7.76 -4.45
CA ALA A 247 17.20 -7.86 -5.91
C ALA A 247 16.99 -6.51 -6.63
N TRP A 248 16.51 -5.48 -5.95
CA TRP A 248 16.21 -4.19 -6.56
C TRP A 248 17.47 -3.41 -6.93
N ARG A 249 17.37 -2.63 -8.00
CA ARG A 249 18.39 -1.65 -8.39
C ARG A 249 17.69 -0.40 -8.93
N PRO A 250 18.18 0.82 -8.64
CA PRO A 250 17.54 2.06 -9.09
C PRO A 250 17.31 2.12 -10.60
N GLU A 251 18.22 1.57 -11.40
CA GLU A 251 18.13 1.55 -12.87
C GLU A 251 17.07 0.59 -13.43
N ILE A 252 16.52 -0.29 -12.59
CA ILE A 252 15.48 -1.25 -12.94
C ILE A 252 14.13 -0.79 -12.37
N GLY A 253 14.13 -0.20 -11.18
CA GLY A 253 12.91 0.31 -10.55
C GLY A 253 11.86 -0.78 -10.38
N LEU A 254 10.66 -0.52 -10.90
CA LEU A 254 9.52 -1.43 -10.91
C LEU A 254 9.48 -2.40 -12.12
N CYS A 255 10.59 -2.54 -12.85
CA CYS A 255 10.75 -3.51 -13.94
C CYS A 255 11.38 -4.83 -13.48
N GLU A 256 11.30 -5.86 -14.32
CA GLU A 256 12.07 -7.08 -14.14
C GLU A 256 13.56 -6.85 -14.46
N ARG A 257 14.43 -7.61 -13.79
CA ARG A 257 15.81 -7.76 -14.27
C ARG A 257 15.74 -8.43 -15.64
N ASN A 258 16.45 -7.87 -16.62
CA ASN A 258 16.74 -8.62 -17.83
C ASN A 258 17.37 -9.94 -17.38
N ARG A 259 16.71 -11.06 -17.68
CA ARG A 259 17.41 -12.35 -17.62
C ARG A 259 18.52 -12.20 -18.64
N GLY A 260 19.76 -12.09 -18.17
CA GLY A 260 20.89 -12.37 -19.03
C GLY A 260 20.58 -13.72 -19.68
N VAL A 261 20.70 -13.79 -20.99
CA VAL A 261 21.03 -15.07 -21.60
C VAL A 261 22.37 -15.42 -20.93
N ASP A 262 22.34 -16.35 -19.99
CA ASP A 262 23.58 -16.97 -19.52
C ASP A 262 24.19 -17.63 -20.76
N GLU A 263 25.20 -16.97 -21.33
CA GLU A 263 26.23 -17.58 -22.20
C GLU A 263 27.33 -18.20 -21.33
#